data_AF-A0A2I3GE95-F1
#
_entry.id   AF-A0A2I3GE95-F1
#
_cell.length_a   1.000
_cell.length_b   1.000
_cell.length_c   1.000
_cell.angle_alpha   90.00
_cell.angle_beta   90.00
_cell.angle_gamma   90.00
#
_symmetry.space_group_name_H-M   'P 1'
#
loop_
_entity.id
_entity.type
_entity.pdbx_description
1 polymer ?
#
loop_
_entity_poly.entity_id
_entity_poly.type
_entity_poly.pdbx_seq_one_letter_code
_entity_poly.pdbx_strand_id
1 'polypeptide(L)'
;MRPPADPSSPVGFVLGVDLLHIFPLEGATFLCPADVTDPRTSQRILEVLPGGRADVILSDMAPNATGFRDLDHDRLISLCLTLLSVTPDILQPGGTFLCKTWAGSLSRRLQRRLTEEFQNVRIMKPEASRKESSEVYFLATQYHGKKGAVKQGTSWPHSTTEGRVL
;
A
#
# COMPACT_ATOMS: atom_id res chain seq x y z
N MET A 1 -7.46 32.37 -7.27
CA MET A 1 -8.76 31.68 -7.42
C MET A 1 -8.54 30.52 -8.37
N ARG A 2 -8.65 29.27 -7.91
CA ARG A 2 -8.51 28.09 -8.80
C ARG A 2 -9.80 28.03 -9.65
N PRO A 3 -9.72 27.82 -10.98
CA PRO A 3 -10.93 27.66 -11.79
C PRO A 3 -11.76 26.47 -11.30
N PRO A 4 -13.09 26.53 -11.40
CA PRO A 4 -13.94 25.40 -11.01
C PRO A 4 -13.56 24.17 -11.82
N ALA A 5 -13.46 23.02 -11.14
CA ALA A 5 -13.18 21.75 -11.79
C ALA A 5 -14.31 21.43 -12.79
N ASP A 6 -13.93 20.91 -13.97
CA ASP A 6 -14.88 20.44 -14.98
C ASP A 6 -15.72 19.28 -14.40
N PRO A 7 -17.06 19.40 -14.36
CA PRO A 7 -17.94 18.35 -13.83
C PRO A 7 -17.82 16.99 -14.54
N SER A 8 -17.26 16.97 -15.75
CA SER A 8 -17.03 15.75 -16.54
C SER A 8 -15.67 15.10 -16.27
N SER A 9 -14.78 15.75 -15.51
CA SER A 9 -13.51 15.18 -15.10
C SER A 9 -13.72 14.05 -14.08
N PRO A 10 -12.96 12.94 -14.17
CA PRO A 10 -13.03 11.89 -13.16
C PRO A 10 -12.74 12.45 -11.77
N VAL A 11 -13.66 12.23 -10.83
CA VAL A 11 -13.46 12.60 -9.42
C VAL A 11 -12.85 11.40 -8.69
N GLY A 12 -11.62 11.56 -8.20
CA GLY A 12 -10.95 10.56 -7.38
C GLY A 12 -11.36 10.66 -5.91
N PHE A 13 -11.26 9.55 -5.18
CA PHE A 13 -11.39 9.54 -3.72
C PHE A 13 -10.01 9.56 -3.06
N VAL A 14 -9.77 10.49 -2.15
CA VAL A 14 -8.51 10.60 -1.41
C VAL A 14 -8.76 10.34 0.07
N LEU A 15 -8.05 9.34 0.61
CA LEU A 15 -8.02 9.05 2.04
C LEU A 15 -6.61 9.26 2.59
N GLY A 16 -6.48 10.19 3.53
CA GLY A 16 -5.27 10.39 4.33
C GLY A 16 -5.34 9.63 5.66
N VAL A 17 -4.21 9.12 6.12
CA VAL A 17 -4.05 8.46 7.42
C VAL A 17 -2.78 9.02 8.05
N ASP A 18 -2.90 9.58 9.25
CA ASP A 18 -1.77 10.21 9.93
C ASP A 18 -1.86 10.07 11.45
N LEU A 19 -0.71 9.95 12.10
CA LEU A 19 -0.58 9.90 13.56
C LEU A 19 -1.02 11.22 14.19
N LEU A 20 -0.81 12.34 13.49
CA LEU A 20 -1.16 13.67 13.92
C LEU A 20 -2.51 14.09 13.35
N HIS A 21 -3.20 14.96 14.09
CA HIS A 21 -4.44 15.54 13.59
C HIS A 21 -4.18 16.43 12.37
N ILE A 22 -4.97 16.24 11.32
CA ILE A 22 -4.95 17.04 10.10
C ILE A 22 -6.27 17.82 10.03
N PHE A 23 -6.18 19.13 9.81
CA PHE A 23 -7.37 19.96 9.60
C PHE A 23 -8.13 19.50 8.35
N PRO A 24 -9.48 19.55 8.36
CA PRO A 24 -10.27 19.17 7.20
C PRO A 24 -9.80 19.87 5.92
N LEU A 25 -9.61 19.10 4.85
CA LEU A 25 -9.24 19.59 3.53
C LEU A 25 -10.31 19.17 2.53
N GLU A 26 -10.83 20.13 1.78
CA GLU A 26 -11.83 19.88 0.74
C GLU A 26 -11.30 18.89 -0.30
N GLY A 27 -12.11 17.86 -0.62
CA GLY A 27 -11.74 16.80 -1.56
C GLY A 27 -10.93 15.65 -0.97
N ALA A 28 -10.63 15.66 0.34
CA ALA A 28 -9.94 14.56 1.02
C ALA A 28 -10.63 14.17 2.34
N THR A 29 -10.65 12.88 2.62
CA THR A 29 -11.10 12.32 3.90
C THR A 29 -9.86 11.95 4.72
N PHE A 30 -9.88 12.14 6.05
CA PHE A 30 -8.76 11.79 6.92
C PHE A 30 -9.19 10.87 8.07
N LEU A 31 -8.42 9.81 8.27
CA LEU A 31 -8.40 9.03 9.50
C LEU A 31 -7.23 9.52 10.34
N CYS A 32 -7.47 10.48 11.22
CA CYS A 32 -6.45 11.01 12.14
C CYS A 32 -7.05 11.43 13.49
N PRO A 33 -6.33 11.21 14.61
CA PRO A 33 -5.07 10.47 14.71
C PRO A 33 -5.28 8.96 14.48
N ALA A 34 -4.42 8.34 13.67
CA ALA A 34 -4.42 6.91 13.41
C ALA A 34 -3.01 6.41 13.04
N ASP A 35 -2.64 5.24 13.57
CA ASP A 35 -1.38 4.57 13.25
C ASP A 35 -1.64 3.53 12.16
N VAL A 36 -0.98 3.66 11.01
CA VAL A 36 -1.14 2.72 9.89
C VAL A 36 -0.64 1.30 10.22
N THR A 37 0.21 1.17 11.24
CA THR A 37 0.71 -0.12 11.73
C THR A 37 -0.27 -0.82 12.68
N ASP A 38 -1.30 -0.11 13.15
CA ASP A 38 -2.39 -0.66 13.94
C ASP A 38 -3.40 -1.40 13.03
N PRO A 39 -3.67 -2.70 13.26
CA PRO A 39 -4.66 -3.45 12.47
C PRO A 39 -6.06 -2.83 12.43
N ARG A 40 -6.44 -2.07 13.47
CA ARG A 40 -7.73 -1.35 13.52
C ARG A 40 -7.79 -0.25 12.47
N THR A 41 -6.65 0.36 12.14
CA THR A 41 -6.58 1.39 11.10
C THR A 41 -6.81 0.78 9.73
N SER A 42 -6.24 -0.40 9.44
CA SER A 42 -6.50 -1.11 8.18
C SER A 42 -7.99 -1.41 8.00
N GLN A 43 -8.70 -1.87 9.04
CA GLN A 43 -10.15 -2.10 8.97
C GLN A 43 -10.92 -0.83 8.62
N ARG A 44 -10.63 0.28 9.30
CA ARG A 44 -11.25 1.58 9.05
C ARG A 44 -10.96 2.11 7.64
N ILE A 45 -9.75 1.86 7.11
CA ILE A 45 -9.41 2.20 5.73
C ILE A 45 -10.35 1.48 4.76
N LEU A 46 -10.58 0.18 4.94
CA LEU A 46 -11.46 -0.60 4.06
C LEU A 46 -12.92 -0.15 4.13
N GLU A 47 -13.40 0.28 5.30
CA GLU A 47 -14.76 0.78 5.48
C GLU A 47 -14.99 2.12 4.76
N VAL A 48 -13.96 2.97 4.70
CA VAL A 48 -14.04 4.33 4.13
C VAL A 48 -13.76 4.33 2.64
N LEU A 49 -12.91 3.43 2.14
CA LEU A 49 -12.58 3.36 0.71
C LEU A 49 -13.79 2.91 -0.13
N PRO A 50 -14.14 3.66 -1.20
CA PRO A 50 -15.11 3.20 -2.18
C PRO A 50 -14.69 1.84 -2.78
N GLY A 51 -15.59 0.85 -2.75
CA GLY A 51 -15.27 -0.51 -3.21
C GLY A 51 -14.31 -1.29 -2.29
N GLY A 52 -13.94 -0.73 -1.14
CA GLY A 52 -13.14 -1.38 -0.10
C GLY A 52 -11.66 -1.57 -0.44
N ARG A 53 -11.16 -1.02 -1.55
CA ARG A 53 -9.76 -1.09 -1.96
C ARG A 53 -9.31 0.19 -2.64
N ALA A 54 -8.00 0.42 -2.64
CA ALA A 54 -7.36 1.55 -3.30
C ALA A 54 -6.68 1.13 -4.61
N ASP A 55 -6.72 2.02 -5.60
CA ASP A 55 -5.92 1.92 -6.83
C ASP A 55 -4.43 2.24 -6.56
N VAL A 56 -4.18 3.14 -5.61
CA VAL A 56 -2.84 3.65 -5.29
C VAL A 56 -2.66 3.76 -3.79
N ILE A 57 -1.52 3.28 -3.29
CA ILE A 57 -1.01 3.58 -1.95
C ILE A 57 0.20 4.51 -2.12
N LEU A 58 0.16 5.67 -1.45
CA LEU A 58 1.27 6.61 -1.36
C LEU A 58 1.68 6.77 0.09
N SER A 59 2.97 6.57 0.39
CA SER A 59 3.52 6.75 1.72
C SER A 59 4.68 7.72 1.70
N ASP A 60 4.48 8.86 2.35
CA ASP A 60 5.54 9.82 2.67
C ASP A 60 5.97 9.75 4.16
N MET A 61 5.65 8.64 4.83
CA MET A 61 5.97 8.46 6.24
C MET A 61 7.48 8.50 6.52
N ALA A 62 7.84 9.03 7.67
CA ALA A 62 9.19 8.95 8.22
C ALA A 62 9.13 8.71 9.73
N PRO A 63 10.02 7.89 10.30
CA PRO A 63 10.11 7.74 11.76
C PRO A 63 10.64 9.03 12.39
N ASN A 64 10.38 9.22 13.69
CA ASN A 64 11.05 10.26 14.46
C ASN A 64 12.57 10.06 14.41
N ALA A 65 13.28 11.10 13.97
CA ALA A 65 14.73 11.06 13.83
C ALA A 65 15.41 10.93 15.19
N THR A 66 16.31 9.95 15.29
CA THR A 66 17.18 9.76 16.45
C THR A 66 18.49 10.52 16.31
N GLY A 67 18.84 10.91 15.07
CA GLY A 67 20.12 11.50 14.72
C GLY A 67 21.18 10.46 14.32
N PHE A 68 20.92 9.16 14.53
CA PHE A 68 21.76 8.07 14.08
C PHE A 68 21.26 7.57 12.72
N ARG A 69 21.95 7.95 11.65
CA ARG A 69 21.52 7.71 10.26
C ARG A 69 21.14 6.26 9.97
N ASP A 70 21.96 5.31 10.42
CA ASP A 70 21.71 3.88 10.17
C ASP A 70 20.45 3.40 10.90
N LEU A 71 20.27 3.80 12.15
CA LEU A 71 19.07 3.47 12.92
C LEU A 71 17.80 4.10 12.32
N ASP A 72 17.89 5.36 11.90
CA ASP A 72 16.78 6.07 11.27
C ASP A 72 16.41 5.42 9.93
N HIS A 73 17.41 5.00 9.14
CA HIS A 73 17.23 4.25 7.90
C HIS A 73 16.55 2.90 8.15
N ASP A 74 17.01 2.14 9.15
CA ASP A 74 16.46 0.83 9.51
C ASP A 74 14.99 0.94 9.95
N ARG A 75 14.66 1.99 10.72
CA ARG A 75 13.28 2.30 11.12
C ARG A 75 12.40 2.66 9.93
N LEU A 76 12.89 3.46 9.00
CA LEU A 76 12.15 3.82 7.80
C LEU A 76 11.88 2.60 6.91
N ILE A 77 12.89 1.76 6.67
CA ILE A 77 12.72 0.52 5.90
C ILE A 77 11.72 -0.41 6.59
N SER A 78 11.79 -0.53 7.92
CA SER A 78 10.84 -1.35 8.70
C SER A 78 9.41 -0.83 8.57
N LEU A 79 9.21 0.49 8.63
CA LEU A 79 7.90 1.12 8.45
C LEU A 79 7.32 0.86 7.05
N CYS A 80 8.14 0.99 6.00
CA CYS A 80 7.73 0.68 4.63
C CYS A 80 7.37 -0.80 4.45
N LEU A 81 8.12 -1.71 5.08
CA LEU A 81 7.81 -3.15 5.06
C LEU A 81 6.53 -3.48 5.82
N THR A 82 6.26 -2.81 6.95
CA THR A 82 5.00 -2.97 7.68
C THR A 82 3.82 -2.50 6.84
N LEU A 83 3.93 -1.33 6.18
CA LEU A 83 2.88 -0.89 5.25
C LEU A 83 2.68 -1.89 4.11
N LEU A 84 3.77 -2.40 3.53
CA LEU A 84 3.70 -3.42 2.48
C LEU A 84 2.99 -4.70 2.96
N SER A 85 3.11 -5.05 4.24
CA SER A 85 2.43 -6.24 4.81
C SER A 85 0.91 -6.12 4.87
N VAL A 86 0.36 -4.89 4.94
CA VAL A 86 -1.09 -4.63 4.94
C VAL A 86 -1.64 -4.30 3.54
N THR A 87 -0.76 -4.05 2.56
CA THR A 87 -1.11 -3.86 1.14
C THR A 87 -2.06 -4.92 0.57
N PRO A 88 -1.96 -6.23 0.88
CA PRO A 88 -2.88 -7.23 0.32
C PRO A 88 -4.35 -7.01 0.69
N ASP A 89 -4.62 -6.33 1.80
CA ASP A 89 -5.97 -6.00 2.23
C ASP A 89 -6.46 -4.70 1.58
N ILE A 90 -5.56 -3.72 1.40
CA ILE A 90 -5.91 -2.35 1.01
C ILE A 90 -5.81 -2.12 -0.50
N LEU A 91 -4.80 -2.67 -1.18
CA LEU A 91 -4.53 -2.41 -2.59
C LEU A 91 -5.21 -3.43 -3.49
N GLN A 92 -5.80 -2.98 -4.59
CA GLN A 92 -6.38 -3.87 -5.58
C GLN A 92 -5.31 -4.48 -6.51
N PRO A 93 -5.57 -5.68 -7.10
CA PRO A 93 -4.73 -6.21 -8.18
C PRO A 93 -4.58 -5.18 -9.32
N GLY A 94 -3.38 -5.07 -9.88
CA GLY A 94 -3.02 -4.05 -10.87
C GLY A 94 -2.65 -2.68 -10.27
N GLY A 95 -2.87 -2.48 -8.96
CA GLY A 95 -2.63 -1.22 -8.27
C GLY A 95 -1.14 -0.81 -8.18
N THR A 96 -0.93 0.40 -7.67
CA THR A 96 0.39 1.03 -7.52
C THR A 96 0.72 1.32 -6.07
N PHE A 97 1.98 1.10 -5.70
CA PHE A 97 2.53 1.41 -4.40
C PHE A 97 3.74 2.33 -4.57
N LEU A 98 3.71 3.49 -3.91
CA LEU A 98 4.79 4.46 -3.91
C LEU A 98 5.18 4.76 -2.46
N CYS A 99 6.44 4.54 -2.09
CA CYS A 99 6.91 4.88 -0.75
C CYS A 99 8.24 5.65 -0.77
N LYS A 100 8.32 6.67 0.09
CA LYS A 100 9.55 7.39 0.39
C LYS A 100 10.52 6.51 1.17
N THR A 101 11.80 6.61 0.85
CA THR A 101 12.92 6.05 1.60
C THR A 101 14.12 6.99 1.54
N TRP A 102 15.19 6.65 2.25
CA TRP A 102 16.52 7.20 2.00
C TRP A 102 17.38 6.15 1.29
N ALA A 103 18.29 6.60 0.43
CA ALA A 103 19.29 5.72 -0.16
C ALA A 103 20.16 5.12 0.96
N GLY A 104 20.20 3.79 1.05
CA GLY A 104 20.96 3.11 2.10
C GLY A 104 21.12 1.61 1.87
N SER A 105 21.93 0.98 2.72
CA SER A 105 22.34 -0.42 2.59
C SER A 105 21.16 -1.41 2.64
N LEU A 106 20.12 -1.11 3.43
CA LEU A 106 18.94 -1.94 3.58
C LEU A 106 17.86 -1.77 2.49
N SER A 107 18.02 -0.83 1.56
CA SER A 107 17.04 -0.60 0.49
C SER A 107 16.81 -1.86 -0.38
N ARG A 108 17.81 -2.73 -0.50
CA ARG A 108 17.70 -4.02 -1.21
C ARG A 108 16.65 -4.96 -0.60
N ARG A 109 16.45 -4.94 0.72
CA ARG A 109 15.46 -5.80 1.39
C ARG A 109 14.04 -5.41 0.98
N LEU A 110 13.75 -4.10 1.01
CA LEU A 110 12.48 -3.56 0.56
C LEU A 110 12.27 -3.81 -0.94
N GLN A 111 13.28 -3.53 -1.76
CA GLN A 111 13.23 -3.75 -3.21
C GLN A 111 12.88 -5.20 -3.54
N ARG A 112 13.57 -6.18 -2.92
CA ARG A 112 13.29 -7.60 -3.14
C ARG A 112 11.83 -7.93 -2.85
N ARG A 113 11.31 -7.46 -1.72
CA ARG A 113 9.93 -7.72 -1.33
C ARG A 113 8.93 -7.10 -2.30
N LEU A 114 9.18 -5.88 -2.78
CA LEU A 114 8.37 -5.24 -3.80
C LEU A 114 8.40 -6.04 -5.12
N THR A 115 9.56 -6.55 -5.54
CA THR A 115 9.68 -7.36 -6.77
C THR A 115 8.97 -8.72 -6.68
N GLU A 116 8.79 -9.27 -5.47
CA GLU A 116 7.96 -10.46 -5.26
C GLU A 116 6.46 -10.18 -5.46
N GLU A 117 6.02 -8.96 -5.14
CA GLU A 117 4.60 -8.59 -5.05
C GLU A 117 4.08 -7.77 -6.24
N PHE A 118 4.97 -7.15 -7.02
CA PHE A 118 4.65 -6.26 -8.13
C PHE A 118 5.43 -6.63 -9.39
N GLN A 119 4.83 -6.39 -10.56
CA GLN A 119 5.48 -6.69 -11.84
C GLN A 119 6.67 -5.77 -12.12
N ASN A 120 6.56 -4.49 -11.75
CA ASN A 120 7.60 -3.48 -12.02
C ASN A 120 7.96 -2.75 -10.74
N VAL A 121 9.27 -2.59 -10.48
CA VAL A 121 9.80 -1.82 -9.35
C VAL A 121 10.90 -0.90 -9.85
N ARG A 122 10.79 0.40 -9.56
CA ARG A 122 11.78 1.42 -9.93
C ARG A 122 12.11 2.30 -8.72
N ILE A 123 13.36 2.71 -8.62
CA ILE A 123 13.79 3.75 -7.68
C ILE A 123 13.77 5.07 -8.43
N MET A 124 13.11 6.07 -7.87
CA MET A 124 12.95 7.40 -8.44
C MET A 124 13.47 8.45 -7.47
N LYS A 125 14.25 9.40 -7.96
CA LYS A 125 14.57 10.63 -7.23
C LYS A 125 13.77 11.77 -7.86
N PRO A 126 12.80 12.37 -7.14
CA PRO A 126 11.99 13.44 -7.70
C PRO A 126 12.86 14.65 -8.03
N GLU A 127 12.57 15.34 -9.14
CA GLU A 127 13.22 16.61 -9.48
C GLU A 127 12.99 17.70 -8.42
N ALA A 128 11.85 17.62 -7.73
CA ALA A 128 11.51 18.50 -6.61
C ALA A 128 12.36 18.25 -5.35
N SER A 129 13.08 17.13 -5.27
CA SER A 129 13.94 16.83 -4.12
C SER A 129 15.23 17.65 -4.19
N ARG A 130 15.67 18.19 -3.04
CA ARG A 130 16.93 18.95 -2.97
C ARG A 130 18.09 18.04 -3.36
N LYS A 131 19.08 18.58 -4.09
CA LYS A 131 20.26 17.79 -4.54
C LYS A 131 20.95 17.05 -3.39
N GLU A 132 21.11 17.74 -2.26
CA GLU A 132 21.72 17.26 -1.01
C GLU A 132 20.92 16.16 -0.29
N SER A 133 19.64 15.96 -0.65
CA SER A 133 18.78 14.98 0.01
C SER A 133 19.15 13.56 -0.42
N SER A 134 19.22 12.63 0.53
CA SER A 134 19.31 11.19 0.25
C SER A 134 17.95 10.56 -0.08
N GLU A 135 16.88 11.36 -0.14
CA GLU A 135 15.52 10.90 -0.40
C GLU A 135 15.36 10.31 -1.80
N VAL A 136 14.74 9.13 -1.83
CA VAL A 136 14.35 8.40 -3.04
C VAL A 136 13.01 7.71 -2.78
N TYR A 137 12.27 7.44 -3.85
CA TYR A 137 11.00 6.74 -3.79
C TYR A 137 11.11 5.39 -4.49
N PHE A 138 10.50 4.36 -3.91
CA PHE A 138 10.22 3.12 -4.62
C PHE A 138 8.85 3.22 -5.26
N LEU A 139 8.81 3.21 -6.60
CA LEU A 139 7.60 3.07 -7.39
C LEU A 139 7.44 1.61 -7.79
N ALA A 140 6.43 0.94 -7.24
CA ALA A 140 6.05 -0.42 -7.58
C ALA A 140 4.66 -0.42 -8.24
N THR A 141 4.54 -1.01 -9.44
CA THR A 141 3.30 -0.99 -10.23
C THR A 141 2.89 -2.38 -10.66
N GLN A 142 1.60 -2.54 -10.99
CA GLN A 142 0.99 -3.82 -11.36
C GLN A 142 1.09 -4.83 -10.21
N TYR A 143 0.42 -4.50 -9.09
CA TYR A 143 0.32 -5.40 -7.95
C TYR A 143 -0.28 -6.75 -8.36
N HIS A 144 0.37 -7.86 -8.01
CA HIS A 144 -0.10 -9.19 -8.39
C HIS A 144 -1.44 -9.57 -7.73
N GLY A 145 -1.80 -8.94 -6.60
CA GLY A 145 -2.96 -9.32 -5.79
C GLY A 145 -2.66 -10.47 -4.82
N LYS A 146 -3.60 -10.76 -3.90
CA LYS A 146 -3.52 -11.98 -3.08
C LYS A 146 -3.46 -13.18 -4.03
N LYS A 147 -2.39 -13.99 -3.96
CA LYS A 147 -2.41 -15.34 -4.53
C LYS A 147 -3.64 -16.02 -3.93
N GLY A 148 -4.64 -16.30 -4.76
CA GLY A 148 -5.88 -16.89 -4.30
C GLY A 148 -5.54 -18.09 -3.43
N ALA A 149 -6.12 -18.15 -2.22
CA ALA A 149 -6.22 -19.43 -1.54
C ALA A 149 -6.91 -20.35 -2.56
N VAL A 150 -6.17 -21.31 -3.11
CA VAL A 150 -6.74 -22.37 -3.93
C VAL A 150 -7.84 -22.96 -3.06
N LYS A 151 -9.10 -22.69 -3.37
CA LYS A 151 -10.20 -23.49 -2.86
C LYS A 151 -9.90 -24.87 -3.44
N GLN A 152 -9.34 -25.75 -2.61
CA GLN A 152 -9.28 -27.17 -2.92
C GLN A 152 -10.73 -27.59 -3.13
N GLY A 153 -11.14 -27.66 -4.40
CA GLY A 153 -12.38 -28.32 -4.78
C GLY A 153 -12.22 -29.74 -4.30
N THR A 154 -12.92 -30.11 -3.25
CA THR A 154 -13.14 -31.50 -2.88
C THR A 154 -13.92 -32.15 -4.01
N SER A 155 -13.21 -32.64 -5.03
CA SER A 155 -13.76 -33.60 -5.97
C SER A 155 -13.74 -34.96 -5.26
N TRP A 156 -14.87 -35.31 -4.65
CA TRP A 156 -15.13 -36.71 -4.32
C TRP A 156 -15.37 -37.45 -5.63
N PRO A 157 -14.65 -38.55 -5.94
CA PRO A 157 -15.03 -39.39 -7.04
C PRO A 157 -16.33 -40.12 -6.67
N HIS A 158 -17.41 -39.84 -7.40
CA HIS A 158 -18.59 -40.70 -7.36
C HIS A 158 -18.21 -42.05 -7.98
N SER A 159 -18.16 -43.07 -7.13
CA SER A 159 -18.12 -44.47 -7.53
C SER A 159 -19.45 -44.83 -8.20
N THR A 160 -19.41 -45.11 -9.49
CA THR A 160 -20.47 -45.84 -10.18
C THR A 160 -20.44 -47.29 -9.73
N THR A 161 -21.51 -47.76 -9.10
CA THR A 161 -21.87 -49.19 -9.14
C THR A 161 -23.39 -49.30 -9.14
N GLU A 162 -23.90 -49.93 -10.18
CA GLU A 162 -25.27 -50.37 -10.37
C GLU A 162 -25.71 -51.33 -9.25
N GLY A 163 -27.01 -51.38 -8.96
CA GLY A 163 -27.64 -52.61 -8.49
C GLY A 163 -28.60 -52.51 -7.31
N ARG A 164 -29.89 -52.56 -7.66
CA ARG A 164 -30.94 -53.42 -7.05
C ARG A 164 -31.34 -53.26 -5.56
N VAL A 165 -32.64 -52.98 -5.43
CA VAL A 165 -33.68 -53.75 -4.69
C VAL A 165 -33.94 -53.38 -3.22
N LEU A 166 -35.24 -53.13 -2.99
CA LEU A 166 -36.03 -52.74 -1.80
C LEU A 166 -35.93 -51.27 -1.37
#